data_AF-A0A259FIZ8-F1
#
_entry.id   AF-A0A259FIZ8-F1
#
_cell.length_a   1.000
_cell.length_b   1.000
_cell.length_c   1.000
_cell.angle_alpha   90.00
_cell.angle_beta   90.00
_cell.angle_gamma   90.00
#
_symmetry.space_group_name_H-M   'P 1'
#
loop_
_entity.id
_entity.type
_entity.pdbx_description
1 polymer ?
#
loop_
_entity_poly.entity_id
_entity_poly.type
_entity_poly.pdbx_seq_one_letter_code
_entity_poly.pdbx_strand_id
1 'polypeptide(L)' 'MDVVLDLLFTSGIGLLSLFTILFIIGMGFYLSAWMKRKMNDPEE' A
#
# COMPACT_ATOMS: atom_id res chain seq x y z
N MET A 1 -4.96 15.89 -16.26
CA MET A 1 -4.59 14.84 -15.30
C MET A 1 -4.33 13.50 -15.99
N ASP A 2 -4.68 13.34 -17.27
CA ASP A 2 -4.42 12.13 -18.06
C ASP A 2 -2.93 11.85 -18.28
N VAL A 3 -2.12 12.85 -18.62
CA VAL A 3 -0.69 12.65 -18.96
C VAL A 3 0.12 12.03 -17.81
N VAL A 4 -0.24 12.32 -16.55
CA VAL A 4 0.47 11.81 -15.37
C VAL A 4 0.10 10.35 -15.10
N LEU A 5 -1.20 10.01 -15.19
CA LEU A 5 -1.66 8.63 -15.07
C LEU A 5 -1.14 7.77 -16.23
N ASP A 6 -1.11 8.33 -17.43
CA ASP A 6 -0.61 7.64 -18.62
C ASP A 6 0.90 7.37 -18.51
N LEU A 7 1.69 8.30 -17.94
CA LEU A 7 3.10 8.05 -17.59
C LEU A 7 3.26 6.96 -16.52
N LEU A 8 2.36 6.93 -15.54
CA LEU A 8 2.37 5.96 -14.45
C LEU A 8 2.07 4.54 -14.93
N PHE A 9 1.27 4.38 -15.99
CA PHE A 9 0.92 3.08 -16.57
C PHE A 9 1.79 2.68 -17.77
N THR A 10 2.30 3.64 -18.55
CA THR A 10 3.04 3.37 -19.81
C THR A 10 4.56 3.28 -19.61
N SER A 11 5.15 3.98 -18.63
CA SER A 11 6.58 3.83 -18.34
C SER A 11 6.84 2.71 -17.34
N GLY A 12 7.87 1.89 -17.58
CA GLY A 12 8.24 0.78 -16.68
C GLY A 12 8.52 1.22 -15.23
N ILE A 13 8.97 2.46 -15.03
CA ILE A 13 9.14 3.08 -13.71
C ILE A 13 7.80 3.45 -13.04
N GLY A 14 6.79 3.78 -13.84
CA GLY A 14 5.46 4.12 -13.35
C GLY A 14 4.78 2.94 -12.66
N LEU A 15 4.89 1.74 -13.26
CA LEU A 15 4.37 0.50 -12.68
C LEU A 15 5.06 0.13 -11.36
N LEU A 16 6.38 0.34 -11.26
CA LEU A 16 7.13 0.14 -10.00
C LEU A 16 6.67 1.12 -8.92
N SER A 17 6.43 2.38 -9.28
CA SER A 17 5.87 3.39 -8.38
C SER A 17 4.45 3.00 -7.93
N LEU A 18 3.62 2.50 -8.85
CA LEU A 18 2.25 2.08 -8.58
C LEU A 18 2.22 0.90 -7.60
N PHE A 19 3.09 -0.08 -7.80
CA PHE A 19 3.30 -1.19 -6.87
C PHE A 19 3.73 -0.68 -5.49
N THR A 20 4.66 0.27 -5.44
CA THR A 20 5.14 0.86 -4.19
C THR A 20 4.03 1.56 -3.42
N ILE A 21 3.17 2.32 -4.11
CA ILE A 21 2.02 3.00 -3.50
C ILE A 21 1.04 1.96 -2.93
N LEU A 22 0.71 0.92 -3.70
CA LEU A 22 -0.15 -0.17 -3.23
C LEU A 22 0.46 -0.90 -2.04
N PHE A 23 1.77 -1.13 -2.07
CA PHE A 23 2.51 -1.77 -0.97
C PHE A 23 2.47 -0.92 0.31
N ILE A 24 2.66 0.40 0.21
CA ILE A 24 2.60 1.31 1.36
C ILE A 24 1.18 1.33 1.96
N ILE A 25 0.14 1.43 1.12
CA ILE A 25 -1.26 1.39 1.56
C ILE A 25 -1.57 0.04 2.22
N GLY A 26 -1.16 -1.06 1.58
CA GLY A 26 -1.33 -2.42 2.09
C GLY A 26 -0.61 -2.63 3.42
N MET A 27 0.63 -2.15 3.56
CA MET A 27 1.39 -2.18 4.81
C MET A 27 0.74 -1.35 5.92
N GLY A 28 0.19 -0.17 5.58
CA GLY A 28 -0.57 0.64 6.54
C GLY A 28 -1.79 -0.11 7.09
N PHE A 29 -2.54 -0.77 6.21
CA PHE A 29 -3.65 -1.64 6.60
C PHE A 29 -3.19 -2.87 7.38
N TYR A 30 -2.13 -3.54 6.93
CA TYR A 30 -1.56 -4.70 7.57
C TYR A 30 -1.10 -4.39 9.00
N LEU A 31 -0.35 -3.30 9.19
CA LEU A 31 0.09 -2.85 10.50
C LEU A 31 -1.08 -2.44 11.38
N SER A 32 -2.09 -1.76 10.83
CA SER A 32 -3.30 -1.41 11.59
C SER A 32 -4.08 -2.65 12.02
N ALA A 33 -4.22 -3.64 11.15
CA ALA A 33 -4.89 -4.90 11.45
C ALA A 33 -4.08 -5.75 12.43
N TRP A 34 -2.76 -5.80 12.29
CA TRP A 34 -1.84 -6.48 13.20
C TRP A 34 -1.84 -5.86 14.59
N MET A 35 -1.78 -4.53 14.67
CA MET A 35 -1.85 -3.80 15.93
C MET A 35 -3.21 -3.96 16.61
N LYS A 36 -4.31 -3.90 15.84
CA LYS A 36 -5.65 -4.21 16.36
C LYS A 36 -5.76 -5.63 16.88
N ARG A 37 -5.23 -6.63 16.17
CA ARG A 37 -5.17 -8.02 16.64
C ARG A 37 -4.38 -8.12 17.94
N LYS A 38 -3.21 -7.49 18.01
CA LYS A 38 -2.34 -7.50 19.19
C LYS A 38 -2.95 -6.78 20.42
N MET A 39 -3.84 -5.82 20.21
CA MET A 39 -4.58 -5.16 21.30
C MET A 39 -5.87 -5.89 21.69
N ASN A 40 -6.52 -6.59 20.76
CA ASN A 40 -7.76 -7.34 21.00
C ASN A 40 -7.52 -8.78 21.48
N ASP A 41 -6.27 -9.24 21.51
CA ASP A 41 -5.83 -10.41 22.28
C ASP A 41 -5.21 -9.92 23.60
N PRO A 42 -6.01 -9.66 24.65
CA PRO A 42 -5.51 -9.40 25.99
C PRO A 42 -5.14 -10.67 26.77
N GLU A 43 -5.21 -11.86 26.16
CA GLU A 43 -4.99 -13.16 26.83
C GLU A 43 -3.76 -13.89 26.27
N GLU A 44 -2.60 -13.55 26.82
CA GLU A 44 -1.79 -14.58 27.50
C GLU A 44 -2.26 -14.65 28.96
#